data_AF-A0A1Q8C4D6-F1
#
_entry.id   AF-A0A1Q8C4D6-F1
#
_cell.length_a   1.000
_cell.length_b   1.000
_cell.length_c   1.000
_cell.angle_alpha   90.00
_cell.angle_beta   90.00
_cell.angle_gamma   90.00
#
_symmetry.space_group_name_H-M   'P 1'
#
loop_
_entity.id
_entity.type
_entity.pdbx_description
1 polymer ?
#
loop_
_entity_poly.entity_id
_entity_poly.type
_entity_poly.pdbx_seq_one_letter_code
_entity_poly.pdbx_strand_id
1 'polypeptide(L)'
;MTVWNEYTEHQREGAVAEVYPSGLHTAIADGLSDLLGTRAQVDTATLDQPDQGLAQDRLDETDVLLWWGHKAHQEVSDETVARVQARVLAGMGLVVLHSGHLSKIFVRLMGTSCNLRWRKADERELIWTVQPGHPIARDVSHPIQLARQEMYGEHFDIPQPDELVFVSSFAGG
;
A
#
# COMPACT_ATOMS: atom_id res chain seq x y z
N MET A 1 4.77 10.06 9.67
CA MET A 1 4.22 9.07 8.70
C MET A 1 4.48 7.69 9.24
N THR A 2 3.55 6.75 9.04
CA THR A 2 3.71 5.37 9.50
C THR A 2 3.59 4.42 8.31
N VAL A 3 4.58 3.54 8.12
CA VAL A 3 4.57 2.47 7.11
C VAL A 3 4.17 1.16 7.78
N TRP A 4 2.94 0.73 7.54
CA TRP A 4 2.41 -0.52 8.06
C TRP A 4 2.61 -1.66 7.05
N ASN A 5 3.17 -2.78 7.53
CA ASN A 5 3.37 -3.98 6.73
C ASN A 5 2.94 -5.22 7.49
N GLU A 6 2.17 -6.10 6.84
CA GLU A 6 1.78 -7.39 7.40
C GLU A 6 2.98 -8.22 7.89
N TYR A 7 4.11 -8.18 7.18
CA TYR A 7 5.40 -8.79 7.56
C TYR A 7 5.40 -10.31 7.83
N THR A 8 4.33 -11.04 7.50
CA THR A 8 4.25 -12.51 7.70
C THR A 8 5.15 -13.32 6.75
N GLU A 9 5.24 -12.93 5.47
CA GLU A 9 6.01 -13.66 4.45
C GLU A 9 7.51 -13.44 4.56
N HIS A 10 7.91 -12.27 5.06
CA HIS A 10 9.31 -11.85 5.17
C HIS A 10 10.03 -12.51 6.35
N GLN A 11 9.29 -12.98 7.35
CA GLN A 11 9.82 -13.76 8.47
C GLN A 11 10.17 -15.20 8.08
N ARG A 12 9.83 -15.65 6.86
CA ARG A 12 10.10 -17.01 6.38
C ARG A 12 11.29 -17.01 5.43
N GLU A 13 12.17 -18.00 5.57
CA GLU A 13 13.27 -18.25 4.64
C GLU A 13 12.72 -18.38 3.20
N GLY A 14 13.30 -17.65 2.24
CA GLY A 14 12.90 -17.72 0.84
C GLY A 14 13.19 -16.44 0.05
N ALA A 15 12.80 -16.44 -1.23
CA ALA A 15 13.11 -15.39 -2.20
C ALA A 15 12.65 -13.97 -1.78
N VAL A 16 11.60 -13.84 -0.97
CA VAL A 16 11.13 -12.53 -0.48
C VAL A 16 12.10 -11.95 0.56
N ALA A 17 12.59 -12.76 1.49
CA ALA A 17 13.56 -12.35 2.49
C ALA A 17 14.94 -12.04 1.87
N GLU A 18 15.29 -12.66 0.74
CA GLU A 18 16.51 -12.32 -0.01
C GLU A 18 16.44 -10.91 -0.61
N VAL A 19 15.27 -10.47 -1.07
CA VAL A 19 15.06 -9.13 -1.64
C VAL A 19 14.83 -8.08 -0.54
N TYR A 20 14.07 -8.43 0.49
CA TYR A 20 13.70 -7.54 1.60
C TYR A 20 14.09 -8.17 2.96
N PRO A 21 15.39 -8.22 3.30
CA PRO A 21 15.87 -8.91 4.49
C PRO A 21 15.37 -8.30 5.81
N SER A 22 15.05 -7.00 5.79
CA SER A 22 14.46 -6.27 6.93
C SER A 22 12.98 -5.96 6.72
N GLY A 23 12.34 -6.61 5.73
CA GLY A 23 10.94 -6.39 5.36
C GLY A 23 10.70 -5.20 4.44
N LEU A 24 9.62 -5.28 3.67
CA LEU A 24 9.21 -4.23 2.73
C LEU A 24 8.98 -2.86 3.39
N HIS A 25 8.42 -2.83 4.61
CA HIS A 25 8.23 -1.59 5.37
C HIS A 25 9.52 -0.82 5.60
N THR A 26 10.61 -1.52 5.93
CA THR A 26 11.92 -0.89 6.14
C THR A 26 12.44 -0.30 4.83
N ALA A 27 12.37 -1.05 3.72
CA ALA A 27 12.80 -0.55 2.40
C ALA A 27 12.01 0.71 1.96
N ILE A 28 10.70 0.74 2.22
CA ILE A 28 9.86 1.92 1.95
C ILE A 28 10.23 3.06 2.90
N ALA A 29 10.38 2.78 4.20
CA ALA A 29 10.69 3.78 5.21
C ALA A 29 12.05 4.44 4.98
N ASP A 30 13.06 3.66 4.61
CA ASP A 30 14.40 4.15 4.27
C ASP A 30 14.34 5.07 3.04
N GLY A 31 13.69 4.61 1.95
CA GLY A 31 13.54 5.41 0.74
C GLY A 31 12.77 6.72 0.96
N LEU A 32 11.71 6.69 1.78
CA LEU A 32 10.98 7.90 2.16
C LEU A 32 11.82 8.82 3.04
N SER A 33 12.56 8.27 4.00
CA SER A 33 13.44 9.05 4.89
C SER A 33 14.56 9.73 4.09
N ASP A 34 15.14 9.05 3.12
CA ASP A 34 16.15 9.60 2.22
C ASP A 34 15.58 10.73 1.34
N LEU A 35 14.38 10.54 0.78
CA LEU A 35 13.75 11.51 -0.11
C LEU A 35 13.24 12.75 0.66
N LEU A 36 12.66 12.54 1.84
CA LEU A 36 12.00 13.60 2.61
C LEU A 36 12.97 14.29 3.58
N GLY A 37 14.01 13.60 4.04
CA GLY A 37 14.93 14.09 5.05
C GLY A 37 14.18 14.55 6.30
N THR A 38 14.52 15.71 6.83
CA THR A 38 13.88 16.28 8.03
C THR A 38 12.46 16.81 7.81
N ARG A 39 11.92 16.73 6.58
CA ARG A 39 10.54 17.18 6.28
C ARG A 39 9.48 16.23 6.79
N ALA A 40 9.83 14.97 7.06
CA ALA A 40 8.91 13.98 7.59
C ALA A 40 9.65 13.00 8.50
N GLN A 41 9.03 12.66 9.61
CA GLN A 41 9.41 11.49 10.39
C GLN A 41 8.71 10.27 9.81
N VAL A 42 9.45 9.19 9.57
CA VAL A 42 8.93 7.94 9.01
C VAL A 42 9.19 6.81 10.00
N ASP A 43 8.11 6.24 10.52
CA ASP A 43 8.14 5.10 11.42
C ASP A 43 7.50 3.88 10.76
N THR A 44 7.72 2.70 11.33
CA THR A 44 7.18 1.44 10.81
C THR A 44 6.34 0.70 11.84
N ALA A 45 5.36 -0.05 11.37
CA ALA A 45 4.49 -0.89 12.19
C ALA A 45 4.23 -2.23 11.50
N THR A 46 4.04 -3.29 12.29
CA THR A 46 3.79 -4.65 11.77
C THR A 46 2.65 -5.35 12.51
N LEU A 47 2.07 -6.37 11.86
CA LEU A 47 0.91 -7.10 12.36
C LEU A 47 1.14 -7.77 13.73
N ASP A 48 2.37 -8.22 14.00
CA ASP A 48 2.76 -8.96 15.21
C ASP A 48 3.08 -8.07 16.42
N GLN A 49 3.15 -6.76 16.24
CA GLN A 49 3.35 -5.81 17.34
C GLN A 49 2.08 -5.72 18.22
N PRO A 50 2.21 -5.28 19.49
CA PRO A 50 1.06 -4.90 20.31
C PRO A 50 0.17 -3.91 19.56
N ASP A 51 -1.16 -4.05 19.69
CA ASP A 51 -2.13 -3.25 18.92
C ASP A 51 -1.93 -3.33 17.40
N GLN A 52 -1.24 -4.35 16.90
CA GLN A 52 -0.85 -4.51 15.50
C GLN A 52 -0.02 -3.32 15.02
N GLY A 53 0.73 -2.72 15.95
CA GLY A 53 1.56 -1.54 15.74
C GLY A 53 0.78 -0.26 15.51
N LEU A 54 -0.54 -0.23 15.77
CA LEU A 54 -1.43 0.90 15.48
C LEU A 54 -2.27 1.27 16.70
N ALA A 55 -1.60 1.42 17.84
CA ALA A 55 -2.19 2.02 19.04
C ALA A 55 -2.66 3.46 18.76
N GLN A 56 -3.63 3.91 19.58
CA GLN A 56 -4.32 5.18 19.35
C GLN A 56 -3.37 6.39 19.38
N ASP A 57 -2.44 6.43 20.33
CA ASP A 57 -1.41 7.46 20.47
C ASP A 57 -0.55 7.60 19.21
N ARG A 58 -0.06 6.48 18.65
CA ARG A 58 0.68 6.49 17.38
C ARG A 58 -0.16 7.00 16.22
N LEU A 59 -1.43 6.58 16.14
CA LEU A 59 -2.32 7.03 15.07
C LEU A 59 -2.67 8.53 15.19
N ASP A 60 -2.68 9.08 16.41
CA ASP A 60 -2.90 10.50 16.65
C ASP A 60 -1.72 11.35 16.14
N GLU A 61 -0.50 10.81 16.20
CA GLU A 61 0.74 11.43 15.67
C GLU A 61 0.99 11.11 14.17
N THR A 62 0.22 10.19 13.59
CA THR A 62 0.40 9.81 12.18
C THR A 62 -0.38 10.74 11.26
N ASP A 63 0.32 11.53 10.44
CA ASP A 63 -0.30 12.33 9.38
C ASP A 63 -0.75 11.48 8.18
N VAL A 64 0.07 10.51 7.79
CA VAL A 64 -0.17 9.60 6.66
C VAL A 64 0.24 8.18 7.05
N LEU A 65 -0.69 7.25 6.86
CA LEU A 65 -0.49 5.82 7.02
C LEU A 65 -0.32 5.16 5.64
N LEU A 66 0.79 4.46 5.43
CA LEU A 66 0.98 3.58 4.29
C LEU A 66 0.61 2.16 4.70
N TRP A 67 -0.09 1.42 3.85
CA TRP A 67 -0.59 0.09 4.17
C TRP A 67 -0.22 -0.93 3.11
N TRP A 68 0.57 -1.93 3.48
CA TRP A 68 0.78 -3.15 2.70
C TRP A 68 0.36 -4.39 3.49
N GLY A 69 -0.41 -5.27 2.86
CA GLY A 69 -0.76 -6.59 3.42
C GLY A 69 -1.17 -7.55 2.30
N HIS A 70 -1.28 -8.84 2.59
CA HIS A 70 -1.57 -9.84 1.57
C HIS A 70 -2.33 -11.07 2.10
N LYS A 71 -1.72 -11.89 2.97
CA LYS A 71 -2.28 -13.20 3.34
C LYS A 71 -3.07 -13.18 4.64
N ALA A 72 -2.76 -12.24 5.53
CA ALA A 72 -3.28 -12.15 6.87
C ALA A 72 -4.21 -10.95 7.07
N HIS A 73 -4.87 -10.47 6.01
CA HIS A 73 -5.87 -9.39 6.12
C HIS A 73 -6.93 -9.68 7.18
N GLN A 74 -7.31 -10.95 7.35
CA GLN A 74 -8.32 -11.35 8.33
C GLN A 74 -7.82 -11.29 9.78
N GLU A 75 -6.50 -11.35 9.99
CA GLU A 75 -5.89 -11.29 11.32
C GLU A 75 -5.85 -9.86 11.88
N VAL A 76 -5.97 -8.83 11.01
CA VAL A 76 -6.14 -7.44 11.46
C VAL A 76 -7.45 -7.33 12.24
N SER A 77 -7.38 -6.86 13.49
CA SER A 77 -8.54 -6.82 14.37
C SER A 77 -9.54 -5.75 13.91
N ASP A 78 -10.83 -6.01 14.09
CA ASP A 78 -11.86 -5.04 13.69
C ASP A 78 -11.77 -3.73 14.50
N GLU A 79 -11.22 -3.80 15.71
CA GLU A 79 -10.90 -2.64 16.56
C GLU A 79 -9.79 -1.77 15.93
N THR A 80 -8.68 -2.38 15.49
CA THR A 80 -7.63 -1.66 14.75
C THR A 80 -8.19 -1.03 13.48
N VAL A 81 -9.00 -1.77 12.71
CA VAL A 81 -9.65 -1.22 11.51
C VAL A 81 -10.56 -0.05 11.86
N ALA A 82 -11.33 -0.13 12.95
CA ALA A 82 -12.21 0.96 13.40
C ALA A 82 -11.41 2.21 13.81
N ARG A 83 -10.30 2.06 14.55
CA ARG A 83 -9.40 3.17 14.91
C ARG A 83 -8.82 3.84 13.67
N VAL A 84 -8.27 3.05 12.73
CA VAL A 84 -7.71 3.59 11.49
C VAL A 84 -8.76 4.30 10.66
N GLN A 85 -9.96 3.71 10.50
CA GLN A 85 -11.06 4.34 9.78
C GLN A 85 -11.45 5.68 10.39
N ALA A 86 -11.60 5.75 11.72
CA ALA A 86 -11.95 6.98 12.42
C ALA A 86 -10.91 8.08 12.17
N ARG A 87 -9.61 7.72 12.16
CA ARG A 87 -8.51 8.66 11.88
C ARG A 87 -8.49 9.13 10.44
N VAL A 88 -8.73 8.24 9.48
CA VAL A 88 -8.86 8.61 8.05
C VAL A 88 -10.01 9.57 7.84
N LEU A 89 -11.18 9.28 8.41
CA LEU A 89 -12.36 10.17 8.33
C LEU A 89 -12.14 11.51 9.06
N ALA A 90 -11.21 11.56 10.02
CA ALA A 90 -10.79 12.78 10.70
C ALA A 90 -9.66 13.55 9.98
N GLY A 91 -9.20 13.08 8.81
CA GLY A 91 -8.24 13.79 7.96
C GLY A 91 -6.84 13.17 7.87
N MET A 92 -6.58 12.03 8.53
CA MET A 92 -5.34 11.28 8.33
C MET A 92 -5.27 10.73 6.89
N GLY A 93 -4.16 10.92 6.20
CA GLY A 93 -3.94 10.34 4.89
C GLY A 93 -3.78 8.82 4.94
N LEU A 94 -4.27 8.10 3.93
CA LEU A 94 -4.08 6.66 3.76
C LEU A 94 -3.58 6.37 2.34
N VAL A 95 -2.48 5.63 2.23
CA VAL A 95 -1.94 5.13 0.97
C VAL A 95 -1.95 3.60 1.02
N VAL A 96 -2.83 2.98 0.23
CA VAL A 96 -2.95 1.52 0.16
C VAL A 96 -2.13 1.00 -1.00
N LEU A 97 -1.28 0.01 -0.74
CA LEU A 97 -0.30 -0.50 -1.69
C LEU A 97 -0.66 -1.93 -2.14
N HIS A 98 -0.69 -2.14 -3.46
CA HIS A 98 -0.75 -3.46 -4.09
C HIS A 98 -1.87 -4.35 -3.52
N SER A 99 -1.55 -5.55 -3.01
CA SER A 99 -2.47 -6.50 -2.38
C SER A 99 -3.25 -5.93 -1.18
N GLY A 100 -2.85 -4.77 -0.66
CA GLY A 100 -3.63 -3.98 0.29
C GLY A 100 -5.05 -3.64 -0.19
N HIS A 101 -5.36 -3.80 -1.48
CA HIS A 101 -6.73 -3.68 -2.01
C HIS A 101 -7.73 -4.64 -1.34
N LEU A 102 -7.29 -5.78 -0.77
CA LEU A 102 -8.16 -6.67 0.02
C LEU A 102 -8.06 -6.44 1.54
N SER A 103 -7.35 -5.41 1.99
CA SER A 103 -7.28 -5.08 3.41
C SER A 103 -8.65 -4.69 3.95
N LYS A 104 -8.95 -5.10 5.19
CA LYS A 104 -10.22 -4.75 5.85
C LYS A 104 -10.47 -3.24 5.87
N ILE A 105 -9.42 -2.43 6.04
CA ILE A 105 -9.56 -0.97 6.07
C ILE A 105 -9.92 -0.40 4.69
N PHE A 106 -9.30 -0.86 3.61
CA PHE A 106 -9.62 -0.39 2.26
C PHE A 106 -11.04 -0.81 1.85
N VAL A 107 -11.38 -2.08 2.05
CA VAL A 107 -12.73 -2.61 1.80
C VAL A 107 -13.79 -1.84 2.59
N ARG A 108 -13.53 -1.53 3.86
CA ARG A 108 -14.47 -0.77 4.71
C ARG A 108 -14.66 0.67 4.22
N LEU A 109 -13.61 1.32 3.70
CA LEU A 109 -13.70 2.68 3.18
C LEU A 109 -14.37 2.74 1.80
N MET A 110 -14.14 1.74 0.94
CA MET A 110 -14.69 1.70 -0.41
C MET A 110 -16.14 1.22 -0.46
N GLY A 111 -16.55 0.36 0.49
CA GLY A 111 -17.91 -0.17 0.53
C GLY A 111 -18.24 -1.19 -0.57
N THR A 112 -17.23 -1.70 -1.27
CA THR A 112 -17.31 -2.71 -2.34
C THR A 112 -16.44 -3.92 -1.99
N SER A 113 -16.39 -4.95 -2.85
CA SER A 113 -15.54 -6.12 -2.57
C SER A 113 -14.05 -5.83 -2.77
N CYS A 114 -13.71 -4.78 -3.54
CA CYS A 114 -12.33 -4.46 -3.95
C CYS A 114 -11.64 -5.65 -4.63
N ASN A 115 -12.40 -6.58 -5.21
CA ASN A 115 -11.86 -7.73 -5.91
C ASN A 115 -11.49 -7.36 -7.35
N LEU A 116 -10.54 -8.10 -7.92
CA LEU A 116 -9.99 -7.87 -9.25
C LEU A 116 -9.51 -9.18 -9.87
N ARG A 117 -9.23 -9.16 -11.17
CA ARG A 117 -8.55 -10.28 -11.83
C ARG A 117 -7.05 -10.19 -11.54
N TRP A 118 -6.40 -11.31 -11.28
CA TRP A 118 -4.96 -11.32 -11.06
C TRP A 118 -4.26 -12.49 -11.77
N ARG A 119 -2.98 -12.30 -12.09
CA ARG A 119 -2.12 -13.33 -12.67
C ARG A 119 -0.67 -13.11 -12.28
N LYS A 120 -0.05 -14.13 -11.69
CA LYS A 120 1.39 -14.15 -11.39
C LYS A 120 2.15 -14.83 -12.53
N ALA A 121 2.67 -14.04 -13.47
CA ALA A 121 3.39 -14.53 -14.64
C ALA A 121 4.67 -13.74 -14.95
N ASP A 122 5.19 -12.95 -13.99
CA ASP A 122 6.41 -12.15 -14.13
C ASP A 122 6.40 -11.25 -15.38
N GLU A 123 5.24 -10.65 -15.66
CA GLU A 123 5.02 -9.90 -16.88
C GLU A 123 5.54 -8.47 -16.73
N ARG A 124 5.92 -7.87 -17.85
CA ARG A 124 6.24 -6.44 -17.88
C ARG A 124 4.96 -5.63 -17.67
N GLU A 125 5.04 -4.66 -16.78
CA GLU A 125 4.01 -3.64 -16.56
C GLU A 125 4.54 -2.28 -17.05
N LEU A 126 3.68 -1.57 -17.80
CA LEU A 126 3.86 -0.16 -18.10
C LEU A 126 2.75 0.62 -17.41
N ILE A 127 3.13 1.56 -16.55
CA ILE A 127 2.20 2.41 -15.80
C ILE A 127 2.17 3.78 -16.49
N TRP A 128 1.05 4.09 -17.10
CA TRP A 128 0.83 5.31 -17.87
C TRP A 128 0.20 6.39 -16.99
N THR A 129 0.88 7.53 -16.88
CA THR A 129 0.29 8.75 -16.34
C THR A 129 -0.82 9.25 -17.27
N VAL A 130 -2.08 9.21 -16.81
CA VAL A 130 -3.24 9.71 -17.57
C VAL A 130 -3.70 11.09 -17.10
N GLN A 131 -3.19 11.56 -15.95
CA GLN A 131 -3.42 12.90 -15.41
C GLN A 131 -2.09 13.63 -15.14
N PRO A 132 -1.39 14.13 -16.17
CA PRO A 132 -0.02 14.66 -16.03
C PRO A 132 0.09 15.94 -15.18
N GLY A 133 -1.01 16.66 -14.97
CA GLY A 133 -1.05 17.85 -14.09
C GLY A 133 -1.19 17.52 -12.60
N HIS A 134 -1.45 16.27 -12.24
CA HIS A 134 -1.70 15.86 -10.87
C HIS A 134 -0.42 15.91 -10.01
N PRO A 135 -0.43 16.42 -8.76
CA PRO A 135 0.77 16.50 -7.93
C PRO A 135 1.50 15.17 -7.71
N ILE A 136 0.77 14.04 -7.64
CA ILE A 136 1.36 12.69 -7.50
C ILE A 136 2.21 12.31 -8.73
N ALA A 137 1.92 12.85 -9.92
CA ALA A 137 2.65 12.54 -11.14
C ALA A 137 3.84 13.49 -11.39
N ARG A 138 4.06 14.48 -10.52
CA ARG A 138 5.16 15.45 -10.69
C ARG A 138 6.50 14.73 -10.58
N ASP A 139 7.36 14.98 -11.58
CA ASP A 139 8.71 14.40 -11.68
C ASP A 139 8.73 12.86 -11.67
N VAL A 140 7.61 12.23 -12.01
CA VAL A 140 7.48 10.77 -12.18
C VAL A 140 7.69 10.41 -13.65
N SER A 141 8.53 9.41 -13.91
CA SER A 141 8.77 8.89 -15.25
C SER A 141 7.49 8.46 -15.95
N HIS A 142 7.38 8.74 -17.25
CA HIS A 142 6.23 8.37 -18.05
C HIS A 142 6.64 7.61 -19.34
N PRO A 143 6.22 6.35 -19.51
CA PRO A 143 5.61 5.49 -18.50
C PRO A 143 6.62 5.08 -17.41
N ILE A 144 6.14 4.71 -16.23
CA ILE A 144 6.93 3.91 -15.29
C ILE A 144 6.99 2.50 -15.86
N GLN A 145 8.18 1.90 -15.93
CA GLN A 145 8.38 0.58 -16.49
C GLN A 145 8.87 -0.39 -15.42
N LEU A 146 8.10 -1.44 -15.18
CA LEU A 146 8.47 -2.52 -14.27
C LEU A 146 8.69 -3.78 -15.10
N ALA A 147 9.91 -4.34 -15.03
CA ALA A 147 10.29 -5.47 -15.86
C ALA A 147 9.49 -6.75 -15.54
N ARG A 148 9.12 -6.93 -14.27
CA ARG A 148 8.37 -8.10 -13.75
C ARG A 148 7.41 -7.64 -12.66
N GLN A 149 6.12 -7.89 -12.84
CA GLN A 149 5.08 -7.65 -11.83
C GLN A 149 3.97 -8.70 -11.90
N GLU A 150 3.19 -8.79 -10.81
CA GLU A 150 1.91 -9.47 -10.81
C GLU A 150 0.87 -8.60 -11.54
N MET A 151 0.13 -9.18 -12.47
CA MET A 151 -0.92 -8.46 -13.17
C MET A 151 -2.15 -8.36 -12.28
N TYR A 152 -2.66 -7.13 -12.10
CA TYR A 152 -4.02 -6.85 -11.65
C TYR A 152 -4.81 -6.21 -12.79
N GLY A 153 -6.00 -6.74 -13.04
CA GLY A 153 -6.79 -6.44 -14.23
C GLY A 153 -8.23 -6.09 -13.90
N GLU A 154 -8.78 -5.22 -14.74
CA GLU A 154 -10.19 -4.84 -14.72
C GLU A 154 -11.12 -6.05 -14.97
N HIS A 155 -12.33 -6.08 -14.41
CA HIS A 155 -12.94 -5.06 -13.56
C HIS A 155 -12.41 -5.09 -12.13
N PHE A 156 -11.93 -3.94 -11.64
CA PHE A 156 -11.60 -3.72 -10.22
C PHE A 156 -12.85 -3.16 -9.53
N ASP A 157 -13.44 -3.93 -8.63
CA ASP A 157 -14.69 -3.60 -7.93
C ASP A 157 -14.45 -2.55 -6.83
N ILE A 158 -14.22 -1.31 -7.25
CA ILE A 158 -14.08 -0.11 -6.41
C ILE A 158 -15.11 0.95 -6.86
N PRO A 159 -15.49 1.89 -5.98
CA PRO A 159 -16.21 3.08 -6.43
C PRO A 159 -15.38 3.83 -7.48
N GLN A 160 -16.06 4.61 -8.32
CA GLN A 160 -15.36 5.48 -9.26
C GLN A 160 -14.40 6.39 -8.48
N PRO A 161 -13.10 6.41 -8.81
CA PRO A 161 -12.16 7.28 -8.12
C PRO A 161 -12.48 8.74 -8.44
N ASP A 162 -12.24 9.62 -7.47
CA ASP A 162 -12.34 11.07 -7.67
C ASP A 162 -11.39 11.52 -8.80
N GLU A 163 -10.18 10.95 -8.82
CA GLU A 163 -9.16 11.20 -9.83
C GLU A 163 -8.43 9.90 -10.21
N LEU A 164 -8.34 9.60 -11.51
CA LEU A 164 -7.55 8.48 -12.04
C LEU A 164 -6.21 9.03 -12.54
N VAL A 165 -5.14 8.76 -11.79
CA VAL A 165 -3.80 9.30 -12.11
C VAL A 165 -3.01 8.39 -13.05
N PHE A 166 -3.12 7.08 -12.84
CA PHE A 166 -2.35 6.06 -13.55
C PHE A 166 -3.24 4.94 -14.11
N VAL A 167 -2.84 4.41 -15.27
CA VAL A 167 -3.42 3.19 -15.86
C VAL A 167 -2.29 2.24 -16.24
N SER A 168 -2.41 0.98 -15.83
CA SER A 168 -1.40 -0.04 -16.15
C SER A 168 -1.77 -0.82 -17.41
N SER A 169 -0.75 -1.19 -18.18
CA SER A 169 -0.86 -2.17 -19.27
C SER A 169 0.15 -3.29 -19.07
N PHE A 170 -0.27 -4.53 -19.23
CA PHE A 170 0.55 -5.73 -19.05
C PHE A 170 0.81 -6.43 -20.38
N ALA A 171 1.97 -7.08 -20.50
CA ALA A 171 2.39 -7.73 -21.75
C ALA A 171 1.43 -8.84 -22.24
N GLY A 172 0.79 -9.58 -21.33
CA GLY A 172 -0.17 -10.64 -21.66
C GLY A 172 -1.61 -10.19 -21.91
N GLY A 173 -1.84 -8.88 -22.03
CA GLY A 173 -3.18 -8.30 -22.13
C GLY A 173 -3.84 -8.09 -20.78
#